data_AF-A0A2L0EVX1-F1
#
_entry.id   AF-A0A2L0EVX1-F1
#
_cell.length_a   1.000
_cell.length_b   1.000
_cell.length_c   1.000
_cell.angle_alpha   90.00
_cell.angle_beta   90.00
_cell.angle_gamma   90.00
#
_symmetry.space_group_name_H-M   'P 1'
#
loop_
_entity.id
_entity.type
_entity.pdbx_description
1 polymer ?
#
loop_
_entity_poly.entity_id
_entity_poly.type
_entity_poly.pdbx_seq_one_letter_code
_entity_poly.pdbx_strand_id
1 'polypeptide(L)'
;MKIRSLSLVICALGLGLGGAACSKETPSAAKATPEPQGAAEQAPASAAHAPSDVKPGSHEDWCGEHAVPESQCSRCNPELIPAFKATGDWCAEHGLPESQCLKCNPDLKIVRPPKGS
;
A
#
# COMPACT_ATOMS: atom_id res chain seq x y z
N MET A 1 28.66 -42.96 7.55
CA MET A 1 28.30 -43.25 6.13
C MET A 1 27.33 -42.15 5.72
N LYS A 2 27.45 -41.32 4.69
CA LYS A 2 28.03 -41.42 3.35
C LYS A 2 28.33 -39.95 2.93
N ILE A 3 29.59 -39.56 2.80
CA ILE A 3 30.25 -39.15 1.53
C ILE A 3 29.63 -37.92 0.84
N ARG A 4 30.43 -36.85 0.91
CA ARG A 4 30.55 -35.65 0.06
C ARG A 4 29.97 -35.80 -1.35
N SER A 5 29.06 -34.91 -1.74
CA SER A 5 28.77 -34.63 -3.15
C SER A 5 29.14 -33.19 -3.48
N LEU A 6 30.35 -33.07 -4.00
CA LEU A 6 30.90 -31.90 -4.67
C LEU A 6 30.31 -31.89 -6.09
N SER A 7 29.36 -31.01 -6.38
CA SER A 7 28.94 -30.73 -7.76
C SER A 7 29.17 -29.26 -8.05
N LEU A 8 30.30 -29.04 -8.71
CA LEU A 8 30.74 -27.82 -9.34
C LEU A 8 30.09 -27.78 -10.73
N VAL A 9 29.17 -26.85 -10.97
CA VAL A 9 28.76 -26.48 -12.34
C VAL A 9 28.76 -24.96 -12.43
N ILE A 10 29.78 -24.48 -13.12
CA ILE A 10 30.03 -23.11 -13.55
C ILE A 10 29.30 -22.92 -14.89
N CYS A 11 28.39 -21.94 -14.97
CA CYS A 11 27.92 -21.32 -16.22
C CYS A 11 27.66 -19.83 -15.89
N ALA A 12 28.65 -18.95 -16.06
CA ALA A 12 29.00 -18.24 -17.30
C ALA A 12 27.94 -17.23 -17.76
N LEU A 13 28.31 -15.95 -17.56
CA LEU A 13 28.18 -14.80 -18.48
C LEU A 13 26.84 -14.53 -19.18
N GLY A 14 26.31 -13.33 -18.91
CA GLY A 14 25.32 -12.68 -19.76
C GLY A 14 25.27 -11.17 -19.52
N LEU A 15 26.34 -10.46 -19.90
CA LEU A 15 26.34 -9.01 -20.10
C LEU A 15 25.42 -8.67 -21.28
N GLY A 16 24.40 -7.84 -21.06
CA GLY A 16 23.54 -7.30 -22.11
C GLY A 16 23.42 -5.78 -21.96
N LEU A 17 24.24 -5.05 -22.73
CA LEU A 17 24.28 -3.60 -22.85
C LEU A 17 23.73 -3.21 -24.23
N GLY A 18 22.75 -2.30 -24.29
CA GLY A 18 22.26 -1.69 -25.55
C GLY A 18 20.87 -1.06 -25.35
N GLY A 19 20.55 0.14 -25.84
CA GLY A 19 21.29 1.06 -26.70
C GLY A 19 20.61 2.44 -26.83
N ALA A 20 21.39 3.35 -27.41
CA ALA A 20 21.12 4.60 -28.14
C ALA A 20 19.76 5.32 -28.04
N ALA A 21 19.81 6.63 -27.70
CA ALA A 21 19.21 7.69 -28.53
C ALA A 21 19.74 9.11 -28.17
N CYS A 22 20.44 9.69 -29.15
CA CYS A 22 20.46 11.08 -29.62
C CYS A 22 20.74 12.30 -28.70
N SER A 23 21.69 13.10 -29.20
CA SER A 23 22.29 14.33 -28.70
C SER A 23 21.42 15.59 -28.79
N LYS A 24 21.90 16.64 -28.08
CA LYS A 24 21.81 18.08 -28.43
C LYS A 24 20.43 18.73 -28.18
N GLU A 25 20.22 19.88 -27.51
CA GLU A 25 21.05 21.02 -27.07
C GLU A 25 20.29 21.78 -25.96
N THR A 26 21.03 22.41 -25.05
CA THR A 26 20.55 23.55 -24.24
C THR A 26 20.78 24.86 -25.00
N PRO A 27 19.83 25.81 -24.95
CA PRO A 27 20.11 27.07 -24.26
C PRO A 27 18.88 27.56 -23.47
N SER A 28 19.03 27.82 -22.17
CA SER A 28 19.42 29.09 -21.55
C SER A 28 18.33 30.16 -21.47
N ALA A 29 18.01 30.45 -20.19
CA ALA A 29 17.57 31.73 -19.64
C ALA A 29 16.11 32.17 -19.84
N ALA A 30 15.31 31.96 -18.78
CA ALA A 30 14.41 32.99 -18.27
C ALA A 30 14.18 32.81 -16.76
N LYS A 31 14.98 33.55 -16.01
CA LYS A 31 14.79 34.01 -14.63
C LYS A 31 13.32 34.35 -14.31
N ALA A 32 12.75 33.72 -13.30
CA ALA A 32 11.87 34.35 -12.30
C ALA A 32 11.44 33.33 -11.23
N THR A 33 12.05 33.43 -10.05
CA THR A 33 11.39 33.10 -8.78
C THR A 33 10.12 33.96 -8.68
N PRO A 34 8.99 33.35 -8.32
CA PRO A 34 8.46 33.59 -6.98
C PRO A 34 8.03 32.29 -6.30
N GLU A 35 8.55 32.06 -5.10
CA GLU A 35 7.78 31.40 -4.04
C GLU A 35 6.72 32.41 -3.52
N PRO A 36 5.71 32.00 -2.74
CA PRO A 36 5.13 30.67 -2.58
C PRO A 36 3.59 30.75 -2.69
N GLN A 37 2.96 29.93 -3.51
CA GLN A 37 1.51 29.71 -3.40
C GLN A 37 1.25 28.21 -3.48
N GLY A 38 1.09 27.62 -2.29
CA GLY A 38 0.59 26.28 -2.09
C GLY A 38 -0.80 26.16 -2.67
N ALA A 39 -0.86 25.55 -3.84
CA ALA A 39 -2.00 24.89 -4.44
C ALA A 39 -1.46 24.16 -5.69
N ALA A 40 -1.01 22.93 -5.51
CA ALA A 40 -0.78 21.99 -6.60
C ALA A 40 -1.21 20.61 -6.04
N GLU A 41 -2.42 20.18 -6.36
CA GLU A 41 -2.67 19.36 -7.56
C GLU A 41 -2.07 17.96 -7.34
N GLN A 42 -2.76 17.18 -6.50
CA GLN A 42 -2.46 15.77 -6.31
C GLN A 42 -3.00 14.99 -7.51
N ALA A 43 -2.12 14.67 -8.46
CA ALA A 43 -2.36 13.64 -9.47
C ALA A 43 -1.89 12.26 -8.96
N PRO A 44 -2.52 11.14 -9.39
CA PRO A 44 -2.98 10.11 -8.48
C PRO A 44 -1.94 9.03 -8.20
N ALA A 45 -1.57 8.88 -6.93
CA ALA A 45 -1.05 7.62 -6.42
C ALA A 45 -2.23 6.69 -6.14
N SER A 46 -2.64 5.89 -7.12
CA SER A 46 -3.60 4.81 -6.94
C SER A 46 -3.02 3.74 -6.01
N ALA A 47 -3.04 3.97 -4.70
CA ALA A 47 -2.77 2.98 -3.64
C ALA A 47 -3.06 3.49 -2.22
N ALA A 48 -3.16 4.80 -1.98
CA ALA A 48 -3.34 5.33 -0.63
C ALA A 48 -4.82 5.58 -0.31
N HIS A 49 -5.52 4.54 0.15
CA HIS A 49 -6.91 4.64 0.59
C HIS A 49 -7.08 5.27 1.98
N ALA A 50 -6.01 5.39 2.77
CA ALA A 50 -6.02 6.15 4.02
C ALA A 50 -4.97 7.27 3.97
N PRO A 51 -5.33 8.51 4.36
CA PRO A 51 -4.37 9.61 4.47
C PRO A 51 -3.34 9.29 5.57
N SER A 52 -2.05 9.42 5.24
CA SER A 52 -0.94 9.11 6.16
C SER A 52 -0.91 9.99 7.42
N ASP A 53 -1.55 11.16 7.37
CA ASP A 53 -1.59 12.13 8.46
C ASP A 53 -2.70 11.83 9.50
N VAL A 54 -3.53 10.81 9.27
CA VAL A 54 -4.61 10.43 10.18
C VAL A 54 -4.19 9.28 11.06
N LYS A 55 -4.47 9.40 12.37
CA LYS A 55 -4.22 8.34 13.35
C LYS A 55 -5.06 7.09 13.01
N PRO A 56 -4.46 5.91 12.82
CA PRO A 56 -5.21 4.68 12.58
C PRO A 56 -6.22 4.37 13.69
N GLY A 57 -7.44 4.01 13.30
CA GLY A 57 -8.55 3.73 14.21
C GLY A 57 -9.16 4.96 14.90
N SER A 58 -8.76 6.18 14.53
CA SER A 58 -9.39 7.42 15.03
C SER A 58 -10.78 7.65 14.44
N HIS A 59 -11.48 8.68 14.91
CA HIS A 59 -12.75 9.09 14.34
C HIS A 59 -12.63 9.49 12.86
N GLU A 60 -11.50 10.12 12.51
CA GLU A 60 -11.13 10.60 11.18
C GLU A 60 -10.72 9.46 10.24
N ASP A 61 -10.16 8.36 10.78
CA ASP A 61 -9.79 7.16 10.03
C ASP A 61 -10.99 6.22 9.89
N TRP A 62 -12.05 6.62 9.20
CA TRP A 62 -13.25 5.79 9.13
C TRP A 62 -13.94 5.75 7.78
N CYS A 63 -14.09 4.52 7.28
CA CYS A 63 -14.80 4.21 6.06
C CYS A 63 -16.31 4.33 6.25
N GLY A 64 -16.92 5.31 5.59
CA GLY A 64 -18.38 5.52 5.64
C GLY A 64 -19.19 4.38 5.02
N GLU A 65 -18.67 3.78 3.94
CA GLU A 65 -19.38 2.72 3.19
C GLU A 65 -19.33 1.36 3.86
N HIS A 66 -18.23 1.06 4.55
CA HIS A 66 -17.98 -0.27 5.13
C HIS A 66 -17.99 -0.28 6.66
N ALA A 67 -18.17 0.88 7.30
CA ALA A 67 -18.29 1.03 8.75
C ALA A 67 -17.14 0.39 9.55
N VAL A 68 -15.92 0.59 9.07
CA VAL A 68 -14.66 0.09 9.64
C VAL A 68 -13.61 1.20 9.56
N PRO A 69 -12.51 1.13 10.32
CA PRO A 69 -11.43 2.09 10.14
C PRO A 69 -10.89 2.08 8.71
N GLU A 70 -10.70 3.25 8.09
CA GLU A 70 -10.31 3.34 6.67
C GLU A 70 -8.96 2.65 6.43
N SER A 71 -8.00 2.86 7.34
CA SER A 71 -6.70 2.18 7.35
C SER A 71 -6.75 0.65 7.46
N GLN A 72 -7.91 0.09 7.83
CA GLN A 72 -8.15 -1.35 7.98
C GLN A 72 -9.22 -1.88 7.02
N CYS A 73 -9.78 -1.03 6.16
CA CYS A 73 -10.86 -1.40 5.26
C CYS A 73 -10.31 -2.20 4.07
N SER A 74 -10.27 -3.54 4.17
CA SER A 74 -9.78 -4.39 3.09
C SER A 74 -10.63 -4.35 1.81
N ARG A 75 -11.84 -3.80 1.90
CA ARG A 75 -12.77 -3.61 0.77
C ARG A 75 -12.42 -2.38 -0.05
N CYS A 76 -11.92 -1.33 0.61
CA CYS A 76 -11.36 -0.15 -0.06
C CYS A 76 -9.91 -0.43 -0.48
N ASN A 77 -9.12 -1.05 0.39
CA ASN A 77 -7.71 -1.34 0.16
C ASN A 77 -7.42 -2.86 0.16
N PRO A 78 -7.47 -3.53 -0.99
CA PRO A 78 -7.19 -4.97 -1.08
C PRO A 78 -5.73 -5.33 -0.78
N GLU A 79 -4.81 -4.37 -0.77
CA GLU A 79 -3.40 -4.61 -0.41
C GLU A 79 -3.23 -4.96 1.08
N LEU A 80 -4.25 -4.73 1.92
CA LEU A 80 -4.25 -5.12 3.33
C LEU A 80 -4.53 -6.61 3.54
N ILE A 81 -5.12 -7.29 2.57
CA ILE A 81 -5.56 -8.70 2.68
C ILE A 81 -4.41 -9.65 3.09
N PRO A 82 -3.20 -9.58 2.49
CA PRO A 82 -2.08 -10.42 2.89
C PRO A 82 -1.70 -10.23 4.36
N ALA A 83 -1.78 -9.00 4.89
CA ALA A 83 -1.45 -8.71 6.28
C ALA A 83 -2.47 -9.36 7.22
N PHE A 84 -3.77 -9.21 6.95
CA PHE A 84 -4.83 -9.88 7.73
C PHE A 84 -4.72 -11.42 7.68
N LYS A 85 -4.36 -11.99 6.52
CA LYS A 85 -4.08 -13.43 6.41
C LYS A 85 -2.87 -13.85 7.22
N ALA A 86 -1.80 -13.06 7.19
CA ALA A 86 -0.56 -13.35 7.92
C ALA A 86 -0.76 -13.30 9.44
N THR A 87 -1.67 -12.46 9.95
CA THR A 87 -2.02 -12.38 11.37
C THR A 87 -3.09 -13.38 11.79
N GLY A 88 -3.66 -14.17 10.86
CA GLY A 88 -4.74 -15.12 11.12
C GLY A 88 -6.11 -14.47 11.28
N ASP A 89 -6.25 -13.18 11.01
CA ASP A 89 -7.50 -12.43 11.07
C ASP A 89 -8.20 -12.47 9.69
N TRP A 90 -8.50 -13.66 9.17
CA TRP A 90 -9.08 -13.81 7.83
C TRP A 90 -10.20 -14.85 7.74
N CYS A 91 -11.39 -14.37 7.38
CA CYS A 91 -12.54 -15.19 7.05
C CYS A 91 -12.46 -15.65 5.59
N ALA A 92 -12.08 -16.91 5.37
CA ALA A 92 -11.97 -17.47 4.03
C ALA A 92 -13.32 -17.56 3.30
N GLU A 93 -14.41 -17.87 4.03
CA GLU A 93 -15.74 -18.04 3.44
C GLU A 93 -16.33 -16.73 2.90
N HIS A 94 -16.02 -15.62 3.55
CA HIS A 94 -16.62 -14.32 3.24
C HIS A 94 -15.63 -13.30 2.65
N GLY A 95 -14.35 -13.65 2.55
CA GLY A 95 -13.33 -12.80 1.94
C GLY A 95 -13.11 -11.48 2.69
N LEU A 96 -13.24 -11.51 4.02
CA LEU A 96 -13.11 -10.35 4.90
C LEU A 96 -12.21 -10.70 6.08
N PRO A 97 -11.60 -9.71 6.75
CA PRO A 97 -10.95 -9.93 8.02
C PRO A 97 -11.95 -10.48 9.06
N GLU A 98 -11.51 -11.41 9.91
CA GLU A 98 -12.39 -12.01 10.94
C GLU A 98 -12.96 -10.93 11.85
N SER A 99 -12.13 -9.95 12.23
CA SER A 99 -12.48 -8.72 12.95
C SER A 99 -13.52 -7.82 12.26
N GLN A 100 -13.87 -8.08 11.00
CA GLN A 100 -14.84 -7.32 10.20
C GLN A 100 -15.98 -8.19 9.66
N CYS A 101 -15.96 -9.51 9.93
CA CYS A 101 -16.91 -10.45 9.35
C CYS A 101 -18.14 -10.67 10.24
N LEU A 102 -19.13 -9.79 10.14
CA LEU A 102 -20.39 -9.90 10.91
C LEU A 102 -21.22 -11.16 10.59
N LYS A 103 -20.96 -11.82 9.47
CA LYS A 103 -21.65 -13.07 9.10
C LYS A 103 -21.20 -14.25 9.96
N CYS A 104 -19.91 -14.34 10.27
CA CYS A 104 -19.36 -15.36 11.14
C CYS A 104 -19.38 -14.92 12.61
N ASN A 105 -19.23 -13.62 12.84
CA ASN A 105 -19.12 -13.03 14.18
C ASN A 105 -20.21 -11.94 14.37
N PRO A 106 -21.49 -12.33 14.55
CA PRO A 106 -22.60 -11.39 14.63
C PRO A 106 -22.56 -10.46 15.84
N ASP A 107 -21.81 -10.82 16.88
CA ASP A 107 -21.65 -10.03 18.11
C ASP A 107 -20.56 -8.95 18.02
N LEU A 108 -19.81 -8.87 16.92
CA LEU A 108 -18.79 -7.84 16.73
C LEU A 108 -19.41 -6.43 16.75
N LYS A 109 -18.76 -5.54 17.49
CA LYS A 109 -19.13 -4.13 17.57
C LYS A 109 -18.04 -3.29 16.94
N ILE A 110 -18.26 -2.92 15.69
CA ILE A 110 -17.37 -2.04 14.95
C ILE A 110 -17.97 -0.64 15.05
N VAL A 111 -17.42 0.19 15.94
CA VAL A 111 -17.97 1.52 16.25
C VAL A 111 -16.93 2.58 15.99
N ARG A 112 -17.35 3.69 15.36
CA ARG A 112 -16.48 4.86 15.18
C ARG A 112 -16.24 5.50 16.55
N PRO A 113 -14.99 5.71 16.98
CA PRO A 113 -14.71 6.42 18.23
C PRO A 113 -15.26 7.85 18.23
N PRO A 114 -15.49 8.45 19.42
CA PRO A 114 -15.85 9.86 19.50
C PRO A 114 -14.69 10.75 19.01
N LYS A 115 -15.02 11.94 18.52
CA LYS A 115 -14.03 12.92 18.04
C LYS A 115 -13.08 13.31 19.17
N GLY A 116 -11.78 13.33 18.88
CA GLY A 116 -10.73 13.76 19.82
C GLY A 116 -10.33 12.72 20.88
N SER A 117 -10.57 11.43 20.61
CA SER A 117 -10.16 10.30 21.47
C SER A 117 -8.71 9.87 21.27
#